data_AF-A0A7V1PW43-F1
#
_entry.id   AF-A0A7V1PW43-F1
#
_cell.length_a   1.000
_cell.length_b   1.000
_cell.length_c   1.000
_cell.angle_alpha   90.00
_cell.angle_beta   90.00
_cell.angle_gamma   90.00
#
_symmetry.space_group_name_H-M   'P 1'
#
loop_
_entity.id
_entity.type
_entity.pdbx_description
1 polymer ?
#
loop_
_entity_poly.entity_id
_entity_poly.type
_entity_poly.pdbx_seq_one_letter_code
_entity_poly.pdbx_strand_id
1 'polypeptide(L)'
;MINLNKIINISNLSEITYNKNGDKTWFLNDKIHREDGPAIERKNGSRLWYINDKLHREDGPAIEHSNGNKEWWINSKRHRSDGPAIELENGDKEWFTNGFRNRKDGPAIEHVNGEKEWYIDDKLHREDGPAIIYANGDKEWYLNDKLHREDGPAIESINGKEKWCLNDKEIFYDPETWNQLVNESNIERIMNK
;
A
#
# COMPACT_ATOMS: atom_id res chain seq x y z
N MET A 1 -60.67 -3.72 -17.89
CA MET A 1 -59.98 -4.86 -17.24
C MET A 1 -58.50 -4.54 -17.22
N ILE A 2 -57.96 -4.24 -16.04
CA ILE A 2 -56.53 -3.99 -15.84
C ILE A 2 -55.88 -5.36 -15.74
N ASN A 3 -55.03 -5.71 -16.72
CA ASN A 3 -54.26 -6.94 -16.67
C ASN A 3 -52.97 -6.67 -15.87
N LEU A 4 -53.11 -6.74 -14.54
CA LEU A 4 -52.01 -6.86 -13.60
C LEU A 4 -51.47 -8.28 -13.71
N ASN A 5 -50.26 -8.41 -14.27
CA ASN A 5 -49.23 -9.42 -13.93
C ASN A 5 -48.23 -9.57 -15.07
N LYS A 6 -47.54 -8.47 -15.41
CA LYS A 6 -46.15 -8.59 -15.83
C LYS A 6 -45.35 -8.51 -14.54
N ILE A 7 -45.18 -9.65 -13.87
CA ILE A 7 -44.16 -9.79 -12.82
C ILE A 7 -42.83 -9.61 -13.56
N ILE A 8 -42.44 -8.36 -13.77
CA ILE A 8 -41.06 -8.02 -14.05
C ILE A 8 -40.33 -8.58 -12.84
N ASN A 9 -39.42 -9.51 -13.05
CA ASN A 9 -38.51 -9.92 -12.00
C ASN A 9 -37.70 -8.67 -11.66
N ILE A 10 -38.11 -7.90 -10.63
CA ILE A 10 -37.48 -6.64 -10.18
C ILE A 10 -36.05 -6.91 -9.65
N SER A 11 -35.55 -8.13 -9.80
CA SER A 11 -34.40 -8.65 -9.08
C SER A 11 -33.05 -8.20 -9.60
N ASN A 12 -32.95 -7.30 -10.60
CA ASN A 12 -31.68 -6.68 -11.05
C ASN A 12 -31.94 -5.55 -12.08
N LEU A 13 -32.22 -4.32 -11.63
CA LEU A 13 -32.29 -3.16 -12.54
C LEU A 13 -30.87 -2.63 -12.78
N SER A 14 -30.39 -2.75 -14.01
CA SER A 14 -29.14 -2.13 -14.46
C SER A 14 -29.43 -0.76 -15.09
N GLU A 15 -28.78 0.29 -14.61
CA GLU A 15 -28.96 1.66 -15.12
C GLU A 15 -27.60 2.29 -15.48
N ILE A 16 -27.60 3.17 -16.48
CA ILE A 16 -26.42 3.96 -16.86
C ILE A 16 -26.79 5.43 -16.76
N THR A 17 -25.98 6.22 -16.05
CA THR A 17 -26.16 7.67 -15.97
C THR A 17 -24.97 8.41 -16.57
N TYR A 18 -25.25 9.64 -17.00
CA TYR A 18 -24.26 10.56 -17.56
C TYR A 18 -24.28 11.83 -16.72
N ASN A 19 -23.14 12.21 -16.13
CA ASN A 19 -23.04 13.46 -15.39
C ASN A 19 -22.80 14.65 -16.34
N LYS A 20 -22.86 15.89 -15.80
CA LYS A 20 -22.63 17.13 -16.58
C LYS A 20 -21.25 17.20 -17.24
N ASN A 21 -20.27 16.43 -16.75
CA ASN A 21 -18.91 16.39 -17.28
C ASN A 21 -18.75 15.35 -18.40
N GLY A 22 -19.79 14.56 -18.69
CA GLY A 22 -19.76 13.49 -19.68
C GLY A 22 -19.19 12.17 -19.17
N ASP A 23 -19.04 12.02 -17.85
CA ASP A 23 -18.66 10.74 -17.26
C ASP A 23 -19.86 9.79 -17.27
N LYS A 24 -19.59 8.51 -17.49
CA LYS A 24 -20.59 7.44 -17.45
C LYS A 24 -20.45 6.65 -16.16
N THR A 25 -21.57 6.32 -15.54
CA THR A 25 -21.61 5.48 -14.34
C THR A 25 -22.67 4.39 -14.50
N TRP A 26 -22.31 3.15 -14.17
CA TRP A 26 -23.18 1.98 -14.21
C TRP A 26 -23.65 1.63 -12.80
N PHE A 27 -24.95 1.36 -12.68
CA PHE A 27 -25.60 0.98 -11.44
C PHE A 27 -26.29 -0.37 -11.56
N LEU A 28 -26.32 -1.13 -10.47
CA LEU A 28 -27.15 -2.31 -10.26
C LEU A 28 -27.80 -2.19 -8.88
N ASN A 29 -29.13 -2.17 -8.82
CA ASN A 29 -29.88 -2.05 -7.56
C ASN A 29 -29.43 -0.85 -6.70
N ASP A 30 -29.37 0.34 -7.31
CA ASP A 30 -28.95 1.62 -6.71
C ASP A 30 -27.48 1.69 -6.25
N LYS A 31 -26.66 0.70 -6.59
CA LYS A 31 -25.22 0.66 -6.27
C LYS A 31 -24.37 0.77 -7.53
N ILE A 32 -23.24 1.47 -7.45
CA ILE A 32 -22.25 1.49 -8.53
C ILE A 32 -21.71 0.06 -8.72
N HIS A 33 -21.94 -0.52 -9.88
CA HIS A 33 -21.67 -1.93 -10.12
C HIS A 33 -21.54 -2.22 -11.61
N ARG A 34 -20.50 -2.99 -11.98
CA ARG A 34 -20.39 -3.60 -13.31
C ARG A 34 -19.43 -4.79 -13.29
N GLU A 35 -19.86 -5.95 -13.78
CA GLU A 35 -19.03 -7.19 -13.82
C GLU A 35 -18.14 -7.26 -15.09
N ASP A 36 -18.59 -6.70 -16.21
CA ASP A 36 -17.98 -6.89 -17.54
C ASP A 36 -17.12 -5.71 -18.01
N GLY A 37 -16.87 -4.73 -17.14
CA GLY A 37 -16.13 -3.52 -17.50
C GLY A 37 -16.06 -2.50 -16.37
N PRO A 38 -15.51 -1.31 -16.63
CA PRO A 38 -15.47 -0.25 -15.63
C PRO A 38 -16.89 0.22 -15.31
N ALA A 39 -17.18 0.32 -14.02
CA ALA A 39 -18.43 0.87 -13.52
C ALA A 39 -18.45 2.41 -13.55
N ILE A 40 -17.29 3.04 -13.77
CA ILE A 40 -17.17 4.47 -14.09
C ILE A 40 -16.18 4.66 -15.23
N GLU A 41 -16.61 5.34 -16.29
CA GLU A 41 -15.74 5.82 -17.38
C GLU A 41 -15.74 7.35 -17.36
N ARG A 42 -14.59 7.96 -17.09
CA ARG A 42 -14.45 9.42 -17.06
C ARG A 42 -14.10 9.96 -18.43
N LYS A 43 -14.55 11.18 -18.73
CA LYS A 43 -14.24 11.88 -19.99
C LYS A 43 -12.73 12.07 -20.23
N ASN A 44 -11.94 12.22 -19.16
CA ASN A 44 -10.49 12.33 -19.25
C ASN A 44 -9.80 11.02 -19.66
N GLY A 45 -10.52 9.89 -19.74
CA GLY A 45 -10.00 8.57 -20.08
C GLY A 45 -9.77 7.65 -18.88
N SER A 46 -9.96 8.12 -17.65
CA SER A 46 -9.80 7.28 -16.46
C SER A 46 -10.97 6.30 -16.32
N ARG A 47 -10.70 5.11 -15.80
CA ARG A 47 -11.65 4.01 -15.65
C ARG A 47 -11.60 3.43 -14.24
N LEU A 48 -12.76 3.19 -13.63
CA LEU A 48 -12.85 2.62 -12.29
C LEU A 48 -13.80 1.43 -12.29
N TRP A 49 -13.42 0.36 -11.60
CA TRP A 49 -14.19 -0.89 -11.48
C TRP A 49 -14.81 -0.99 -10.10
N TYR A 50 -16.14 -1.10 -10.06
CA TYR A 50 -16.88 -1.27 -8.82
C TYR A 50 -17.80 -2.48 -8.90
N ILE A 51 -17.90 -3.18 -7.78
CA ILE A 51 -18.89 -4.22 -7.52
C ILE A 51 -19.62 -3.84 -6.24
N ASN A 52 -20.91 -3.50 -6.35
CA ASN A 52 -21.76 -3.15 -5.20
C ASN A 52 -21.17 -2.02 -4.33
N ASP A 53 -20.80 -0.89 -4.96
CA ASP A 53 -20.13 0.28 -4.36
C ASP A 53 -18.71 0.03 -3.82
N LYS A 54 -18.17 -1.18 -3.98
CA LYS A 54 -16.80 -1.48 -3.59
C LYS A 54 -15.88 -1.41 -4.79
N LEU A 55 -14.81 -0.63 -4.68
CA LEU A 55 -13.74 -0.59 -5.66
C LEU A 55 -13.08 -1.97 -5.69
N HIS A 56 -13.19 -2.67 -6.82
CA HIS A 56 -12.89 -4.10 -6.87
C HIS A 56 -12.62 -4.55 -8.31
N ARG A 57 -11.53 -5.28 -8.52
CA ARG A 57 -11.26 -6.04 -9.74
C ARG A 57 -10.24 -7.15 -9.48
N GLU A 58 -10.52 -8.39 -9.88
CA GLU A 58 -9.64 -9.53 -9.65
C GLU A 58 -8.52 -9.66 -10.72
N ASP A 59 -8.85 -9.41 -12.00
CA ASP A 59 -7.94 -9.67 -13.12
C ASP A 59 -7.22 -8.42 -13.66
N GLY A 60 -7.08 -7.37 -12.84
CA GLY A 60 -6.42 -6.14 -13.27
C GLY A 60 -6.60 -4.98 -12.29
N PRO A 61 -6.12 -3.78 -12.66
CA PRO A 61 -6.27 -2.61 -11.81
C PRO A 61 -7.75 -2.21 -11.70
N ALA A 62 -8.18 -1.93 -10.48
CA ALA A 62 -9.52 -1.40 -10.21
C ALA A 62 -9.62 0.11 -10.50
N ILE A 63 -8.48 0.79 -10.64
CA ILE A 63 -8.40 2.15 -11.18
C ILE A 63 -7.31 2.19 -12.26
N GLU A 64 -7.68 2.66 -13.45
CA GLU A 64 -6.75 3.06 -14.51
C GLU A 64 -6.90 4.57 -14.71
N HIS A 65 -5.87 5.34 -14.37
CA HIS A 65 -5.86 6.79 -14.54
C HIS A 65 -5.46 7.18 -15.96
N SER A 66 -5.96 8.31 -16.43
CA SER A 66 -5.64 8.84 -17.75
C SER A 66 -4.16 9.21 -17.95
N ASN A 67 -3.42 9.37 -16.86
CA ASN A 67 -1.98 9.68 -16.89
C ASN A 67 -1.09 8.43 -16.89
N GLY A 68 -1.66 7.21 -16.90
CA GLY A 68 -0.91 5.95 -16.89
C GLY A 68 -0.84 5.25 -15.53
N ASN A 69 -1.12 5.97 -14.42
CA ASN A 69 -1.13 5.36 -13.08
C ASN A 69 -2.20 4.26 -12.99
N LYS A 70 -1.90 3.20 -12.24
CA LYS A 70 -2.78 2.06 -12.01
C LYS A 70 -2.82 1.69 -10.53
N GLU A 71 -4.01 1.31 -10.07
CA GLU A 71 -4.20 0.86 -8.69
C GLU A 71 -5.05 -0.41 -8.65
N TRP A 72 -4.63 -1.39 -7.84
CA TRP A 72 -5.30 -2.66 -7.63
C TRP A 72 -6.02 -2.66 -6.30
N TRP A 73 -7.30 -2.97 -6.35
CA TRP A 73 -8.18 -2.96 -5.18
C TRP A 73 -9.07 -4.18 -5.20
N ILE A 74 -9.25 -4.78 -4.03
CA ILE A 74 -10.20 -5.85 -3.77
C ILE A 74 -11.06 -5.41 -2.59
N ASN A 75 -12.36 -5.31 -2.82
CA ASN A 75 -13.33 -4.94 -1.77
C ASN A 75 -12.97 -3.62 -1.05
N SER A 76 -12.59 -2.60 -1.82
CA SER A 76 -12.16 -1.28 -1.33
C SER A 76 -10.90 -1.29 -0.46
N LYS A 77 -10.09 -2.35 -0.55
CA LYS A 77 -8.75 -2.41 0.06
C LYS A 77 -7.70 -2.54 -1.04
N ARG A 78 -6.63 -1.74 -0.99
CA ARG A 78 -5.47 -1.92 -1.88
C ARG A 78 -4.92 -3.32 -1.70
N HIS A 79 -4.82 -4.08 -2.78
CA HIS A 79 -4.44 -5.48 -2.70
C HIS A 79 -3.95 -5.97 -4.06
N ARG A 80 -2.79 -6.61 -4.08
CA ARG A 80 -2.32 -7.43 -5.20
C ARG A 80 -1.35 -8.50 -4.71
N SER A 81 -1.52 -9.74 -5.12
CA SER A 81 -0.73 -10.89 -4.66
C SER A 81 0.56 -11.12 -5.44
N ASP A 82 0.61 -10.68 -6.69
CA ASP A 82 1.66 -11.02 -7.67
C ASP A 82 2.47 -9.80 -8.16
N GLY A 83 2.24 -8.62 -7.58
CA GLY A 83 2.86 -7.38 -8.02
C GLY A 83 2.52 -6.20 -7.12
N PRO A 84 2.94 -4.99 -7.49
CA PRO A 84 2.59 -3.78 -6.75
C PRO A 84 1.10 -3.48 -6.90
N ALA A 85 0.46 -3.06 -5.80
CA ALA A 85 -0.92 -2.63 -5.82
C ALA A 85 -1.07 -1.17 -6.30
N ILE A 86 0.03 -0.44 -6.45
CA ILE A 86 0.09 0.86 -7.13
C ILE A 86 1.29 0.85 -8.09
N GLU A 87 1.02 1.20 -9.34
CA GLU A 87 2.05 1.49 -10.35
C GLU A 87 1.85 2.92 -10.82
N LEU A 88 2.84 3.77 -10.59
CA LEU A 88 2.81 5.16 -11.05
C LEU A 88 3.55 5.27 -12.40
N GLU A 89 3.09 6.19 -13.25
CA GLU A 89 3.69 6.43 -14.57
C GLU A 89 5.15 6.89 -14.48
N ASN A 90 5.53 7.54 -13.38
CA ASN A 90 6.92 7.91 -13.14
C ASN A 90 7.84 6.70 -12.85
N GLY A 91 7.28 5.51 -12.66
CA GLY A 91 7.99 4.27 -12.37
C GLY A 91 7.96 3.82 -10.91
N ASP A 92 7.44 4.65 -9.99
CA ASP A 92 7.30 4.30 -8.58
C ASP A 92 6.27 3.19 -8.40
N LYS A 93 6.51 2.33 -7.40
CA LYS A 93 5.68 1.16 -7.11
C LYS A 93 5.47 1.01 -5.62
N GLU A 94 4.25 0.65 -5.24
CA GLU A 94 3.91 0.33 -3.85
C GLU A 94 3.16 -1.00 -3.76
N TRP A 95 3.53 -1.82 -2.78
CA TRP A 95 2.94 -3.14 -2.54
C TRP A 95 2.01 -3.08 -1.34
N PHE A 96 0.80 -3.61 -1.55
CA PHE A 96 -0.22 -3.71 -0.51
C PHE A 96 -0.88 -5.08 -0.54
N THR A 97 -1.13 -5.62 0.64
CA THR A 97 -1.99 -6.78 0.84
C THR A 97 -3.07 -6.41 1.86
N ASN A 98 -4.33 -6.55 1.46
CA ASN A 98 -5.50 -6.30 2.33
C ASN A 98 -5.54 -4.89 2.95
N GLY A 99 -5.05 -3.90 2.20
CA GLY A 99 -5.06 -2.50 2.59
C GLY A 99 -3.83 -2.04 3.35
N PHE A 100 -2.91 -2.95 3.70
CA PHE A 100 -1.69 -2.62 4.43
C PHE A 100 -0.47 -2.69 3.52
N ARG A 101 0.46 -1.73 3.65
CA ARG A 101 1.76 -1.79 2.96
C ARG A 101 2.57 -2.96 3.51
N ASN A 102 2.89 -3.91 2.64
CA ASN A 102 3.72 -5.05 2.95
C ASN A 102 4.23 -5.73 1.68
N ARG A 103 5.38 -6.40 1.79
CA ARG A 103 5.90 -7.29 0.76
C ARG A 103 6.82 -8.33 1.39
N LYS A 104 6.62 -9.60 1.03
CA LYS A 104 7.36 -10.72 1.63
C LYS A 104 8.85 -10.70 1.28
N ASP A 105 9.17 -10.52 0.00
CA ASP A 105 10.50 -10.78 -0.56
C ASP A 105 11.18 -9.50 -1.11
N GLY A 106 10.85 -8.33 -0.58
CA GLY A 106 11.40 -7.07 -1.07
C GLY A 106 10.84 -5.83 -0.36
N PRO A 107 11.23 -4.62 -0.80
CA PRO A 107 10.67 -3.39 -0.27
C PRO A 107 9.19 -3.26 -0.65
N ALA A 108 8.41 -2.68 0.26
CA ALA A 108 7.00 -2.37 0.03
C ALA A 108 6.82 -1.07 -0.77
N ILE A 109 7.87 -0.25 -0.89
CA ILE A 109 7.91 0.93 -1.78
C ILE A 109 9.23 0.90 -2.56
N GLU A 110 9.15 1.05 -3.89
CA GLU A 110 10.29 1.25 -4.78
C GLU A 110 10.10 2.55 -5.54
N HIS A 111 11.02 3.49 -5.35
CA HIS A 111 11.04 4.72 -6.11
C HIS A 111 11.98 4.62 -7.32
N VAL A 112 11.64 5.33 -8.38
CA VAL A 112 12.43 5.38 -9.62
C VAL A 112 13.83 5.96 -9.42
N ASN A 113 14.00 6.84 -8.43
CA ASN A 113 15.30 7.40 -8.05
C ASN A 113 16.24 6.38 -7.35
N GLY A 114 15.74 5.16 -7.06
CA GLY A 114 16.47 4.10 -6.40
C GLY A 114 16.16 3.94 -4.91
N GLU A 115 15.36 4.83 -4.32
CA GLU A 115 14.92 4.74 -2.91
C GLU A 115 14.04 3.52 -2.70
N LYS A 116 14.23 2.87 -1.55
CA LYS A 116 13.50 1.65 -1.19
C LYS A 116 13.11 1.70 0.28
N GLU A 117 11.87 1.34 0.55
CA GLU A 117 11.34 1.28 1.91
C GLU A 117 10.68 -0.08 2.18
N TRP A 118 11.00 -0.66 3.33
CA TRP A 118 10.44 -1.93 3.79
C TRP A 118 9.38 -1.67 4.87
N TYR A 119 8.20 -2.22 4.63
CA TYR A 119 7.07 -2.14 5.54
C TYR A 119 6.52 -3.52 5.85
N ILE A 120 6.06 -3.70 7.09
CA ILE A 120 5.19 -4.79 7.52
C ILE A 120 3.99 -4.17 8.21
N ASP A 121 2.79 -4.46 7.68
CA ASP A 121 1.52 -3.95 8.20
C ASP A 121 1.51 -2.43 8.43
N ASP A 122 1.93 -1.69 7.40
CA ASP A 122 2.08 -0.22 7.39
C ASP A 122 3.15 0.38 8.31
N LYS A 123 3.93 -0.44 9.00
CA LYS A 123 5.06 0.01 9.82
C LYS A 123 6.39 -0.19 9.12
N LEU A 124 7.26 0.82 9.14
CA LEU A 124 8.65 0.70 8.71
C LEU A 124 9.32 -0.42 9.51
N HIS A 125 9.78 -1.45 8.82
CA HIS A 125 10.24 -2.66 9.48
C HIS A 125 11.13 -3.48 8.56
N ARG A 126 12.31 -3.86 9.06
CA ARG A 126 13.13 -4.92 8.47
C ARG A 126 14.09 -5.52 9.49
N GLU A 127 14.11 -6.84 9.61
CA GLU A 127 15.01 -7.55 10.54
C GLU A 127 16.43 -7.71 9.96
N ASP A 128 16.54 -8.12 8.69
CA ASP A 128 17.83 -8.51 8.08
C ASP A 128 18.50 -7.40 7.23
N GLY A 129 18.23 -6.13 7.53
CA GLY A 129 18.83 -5.03 6.77
C GLY A 129 18.16 -3.68 7.01
N PRO A 130 18.56 -2.64 6.26
CA PRO A 130 17.96 -1.32 6.42
C PRO A 130 16.52 -1.32 5.94
N ALA A 131 15.64 -0.71 6.74
CA ALA A 131 14.24 -0.52 6.40
C ALA A 131 14.05 0.66 5.43
N ILE A 132 15.03 1.55 5.32
CA ILE A 132 15.09 2.60 4.28
C ILE A 132 16.47 2.59 3.65
N ILE A 133 16.53 2.59 2.32
CA ILE A 133 17.73 2.86 1.55
C ILE A 133 17.45 4.09 0.70
N TYR A 134 18.21 5.17 0.93
CA TYR A 134 18.05 6.42 0.20
C TYR A 134 18.79 6.40 -1.15
N ALA A 135 18.39 7.25 -2.10
CA ALA A 135 19.01 7.32 -3.43
C ALA A 135 20.49 7.73 -3.37
N ASN A 136 20.86 8.52 -2.36
CA ASN A 136 22.24 8.95 -2.11
C ASN A 136 23.11 7.85 -1.47
N GLY A 137 22.53 6.70 -1.09
CA GLY A 137 23.21 5.58 -0.45
C GLY A 137 23.17 5.58 1.08
N ASP A 138 22.57 6.60 1.71
CA ASP A 138 22.29 6.58 3.15
C ASP A 138 21.32 5.44 3.48
N LYS A 139 21.39 4.91 4.70
CA LYS A 139 20.59 3.77 5.16
C LYS A 139 20.09 3.99 6.57
N GLU A 140 18.86 3.56 6.81
CA GLU A 140 18.26 3.56 8.14
C GLU A 140 17.60 2.23 8.46
N TRP A 141 17.74 1.79 9.71
CA TRP A 141 17.20 0.53 10.21
C TRP A 141 16.04 0.79 11.17
N TYR A 142 14.90 0.19 10.86
CA TYR A 142 13.69 0.32 11.66
C TYR A 142 13.12 -1.05 12.01
N LEU A 143 12.59 -1.16 13.22
CA LEU A 143 11.73 -2.27 13.65
C LEU A 143 10.42 -1.70 14.22
N ASN A 144 9.32 -1.88 13.49
CA ASN A 144 7.98 -1.42 13.88
C ASN A 144 7.92 0.11 14.10
N ASP A 145 8.36 0.88 13.11
CA ASP A 145 8.46 2.35 13.14
C ASP A 145 9.46 2.92 14.15
N LYS A 146 10.26 2.05 14.78
CA LYS A 146 11.30 2.46 15.73
C LYS A 146 12.68 2.36 15.10
N LEU A 147 13.43 3.45 15.11
CA LEU A 147 14.83 3.49 14.68
C LEU A 147 15.62 2.56 15.62
N HIS A 148 16.13 1.46 15.08
CA HIS A 148 16.62 0.35 15.87
C HIS A 148 17.57 -0.53 15.06
N ARG A 149 18.73 -0.86 15.64
CA ARG A 149 19.62 -1.91 15.14
C ARG A 149 20.48 -2.48 16.26
N GLU A 150 20.61 -3.80 16.33
CA GLU A 150 21.39 -4.49 17.36
C GLU A 150 22.85 -4.75 16.92
N ASP A 151 23.07 -5.00 15.63
CA ASP A 151 24.39 -5.42 15.09
C ASP A 151 25.16 -4.29 14.37
N GLY A 152 24.87 -3.02 14.69
CA GLY A 152 25.50 -1.88 14.04
C GLY A 152 24.77 -0.55 14.28
N PRO A 153 25.20 0.54 13.64
CA PRO A 153 24.50 1.81 13.72
C PRO A 153 23.13 1.73 13.02
N ALA A 154 22.11 2.31 13.63
CA ALA A 154 20.76 2.40 13.07
C ALA A 154 20.64 3.44 11.95
N ILE A 155 21.63 4.33 11.79
CA ILE A 155 21.79 5.21 10.62
C ILE A 155 23.22 5.11 10.12
N GLU A 156 23.38 4.87 8.82
CA GLU A 156 24.66 4.95 8.11
C GLU A 156 24.54 6.00 7.01
N SER A 157 25.33 7.07 7.10
CA SER A 157 25.43 8.05 6.01
C SER A 157 26.64 7.78 5.12
N ILE A 158 26.51 8.06 3.83
CA ILE A 158 27.58 7.98 2.83
C ILE A 158 28.80 8.85 3.17
N ASN A 159 28.60 9.89 3.99
CA ASN A 159 29.68 10.75 4.48
C ASN A 159 30.41 10.18 5.71
N GLY A 160 30.11 8.94 6.11
CA GLY A 160 30.73 8.26 7.26
C GLY A 160 30.16 8.63 8.62
N LYS A 161 29.02 9.34 8.66
CA LYS A 161 28.32 9.61 9.92
C LYS A 161 27.47 8.40 10.29
N GLU A 162 27.57 8.00 11.55
CA GLU A 162 26.85 6.86 12.10
C GLU A 162 26.05 7.27 13.34
N LYS A 163 24.87 6.68 13.52
CA LYS A 163 24.03 6.87 14.71
C LYS A 163 23.58 5.52 15.24
N TRP A 164 23.87 5.25 16.51
CA TRP A 164 23.46 4.02 17.19
C TRP A 164 22.16 4.27 17.95
N CYS A 165 21.15 3.45 17.68
CA CYS A 165 19.84 3.58 18.32
C CYS A 165 19.24 2.22 18.64
N LEU A 166 18.60 2.13 19.80
CA LEU A 166 17.72 1.02 20.16
C LEU A 166 16.35 1.59 20.54
N ASN A 167 15.30 1.24 19.79
CA ASN A 167 13.92 1.67 20.04
C ASN A 167 13.78 3.21 20.13
N ASP A 168 14.27 3.93 19.13
CA ASP A 168 14.38 5.40 19.06
C ASP A 168 15.33 6.07 20.06
N LYS A 169 15.87 5.32 21.04
CA LYS A 169 16.83 5.87 22.01
C LYS A 169 18.20 5.90 21.37
N GLU A 170 18.72 7.10 21.13
CA GLU A 170 20.11 7.31 20.72
C GLU A 170 21.05 6.94 21.85
N ILE A 171 22.08 6.14 21.53
CA ILE A 171 23.04 5.59 22.48
C ILE A 171 24.43 5.90 21.96
N PHE A 172 25.33 6.33 22.85
CA PHE A 172 26.74 6.38 22.52
C PHE A 172 27.29 4.95 22.50
N TYR A 173 27.84 4.52 21.37
CA TYR A 173 28.35 3.16 21.22
C TYR A 173 29.58 2.93 22.09
N ASP A 174 29.50 1.88 22.91
CA ASP A 174 30.61 1.35 23.68
C ASP A 174 30.57 -0.19 23.61
N PRO A 175 31.59 -0.84 23.02
CA PRO A 175 31.60 -2.29 22.82
C PRO A 175 31.58 -3.09 24.14
N GLU A 176 31.97 -2.51 25.28
CA GLU A 176 31.94 -3.20 26.57
C GLU A 176 30.51 -3.30 27.14
N THR A 177 29.65 -2.33 26.84
CA THR A 177 28.30 -2.22 27.41
C THR A 177 27.18 -2.51 26.41
N TRP A 178 27.48 -2.52 25.11
CA TRP A 178 26.48 -2.64 24.05
C TRP A 178 25.57 -3.86 24.18
N ASN A 179 26.14 -5.04 24.39
CA ASN A 179 25.36 -6.29 24.51
C ASN A 179 24.39 -6.26 25.69
N GLN A 180 24.74 -5.56 26.78
CA GLN A 180 23.84 -5.37 27.91
C GLN A 180 22.67 -4.47 27.53
N LEU A 181 22.94 -3.33 26.87
CA LEU A 181 21.90 -2.39 26.44
C LEU A 181 20.93 -3.03 25.42
N VAL A 182 21.43 -3.87 24.52
CA VAL A 182 20.60 -4.65 23.58
C VAL A 182 19.66 -5.57 24.35
N ASN A 183 20.18 -6.35 25.31
CA ASN A 183 19.36 -7.24 26.14
C ASN A 183 18.28 -6.48 26.93
N GLU A 184 18.65 -5.37 27.57
CA GLU A 184 17.72 -4.52 28.32
C GLU A 184 16.61 -3.97 27.41
N SER A 185 16.99 -3.44 26.24
CA SER A 185 16.06 -2.92 25.24
C SER A 185 15.11 -4.00 24.70
N ASN A 186 15.60 -5.22 24.52
CA ASN A 186 14.79 -6.37 24.11
C ASN A 186 13.77 -6.77 25.18
N ILE A 187 14.17 -6.78 26.46
CA ILE A 187 13.25 -7.04 27.58
C ILE A 187 12.18 -5.95 27.66
N GLU A 188 12.56 -4.67 27.58
CA GLU A 188 11.60 -3.54 27.55
C GLU A 188 10.59 -3.68 26.41
N ARG A 189 11.06 -4.05 25.20
CA ARG A 189 10.20 -4.22 24.03
C ARG A 189 9.20 -5.37 24.18
N ILE A 190 9.57 -6.45 24.86
CA ILE A 190 8.66 -7.57 25.13
C ILE A 190 7.62 -7.19 26.19
N MET A 191 8.03 -6.47 27.24
CA MET A 191 7.11 -6.07 28.33
C MET A 191 6.09 -4.99 27.91
N ASN A 192 6.41 -4.18 26.90
CA ASN A 192 5.57 -3.06 26.44
C ASN A 192 4.71 -3.38 25.20
N LYS A 193 4.63 -4.65 24.78
CA LYS A 193 3.74 -5.13 23.71
C LYS A 193 2.41 -5.63 24.28
#